data_AF-A0A2P5B890-F1
#
_entry.id   AF-A0A2P5B890-F1
#
_cell.length_a   1.000
_cell.length_b   1.000
_cell.length_c   1.000
_cell.angle_alpha   90.00
_cell.angle_beta   90.00
_cell.angle_gamma   90.00
#
_symmetry.space_group_name_H-M   'P 1'
#
loop_
_entity.id
_entity.type
_entity.pdbx_description
1 polymer ?
#
loop_
_entity_poly.entity_id
_entity_poly.type
_entity_poly.pdbx_seq_one_letter_code
_entity_poly.pdbx_strand_id
1 'polypeptide(L)'
;MLPLVNLLRLIGYGKPGIQFLPDSPTYISYIVMLQEALAKRNDVEGLTKCFEESESSCTYYDIKLADTVIVAYLRHDKFKEAKLVFENATKRSEGPFLKAQEKFMFFFLKKRQVELALCYLDAAIFEAEDEELIHQDSWCWKGILKSKELSS
;
A
#
# COMPACT_ATOMS: atom_id res chain seq x y z
N MET A 1 8.51 -8.51 28.98
CA MET A 1 7.31 -8.18 28.18
C MET A 1 7.33 -9.12 26.98
N LEU A 2 6.50 -10.17 26.97
CA LEU A 2 6.48 -11.14 25.86
C LEU A 2 5.79 -10.50 24.64
N PRO A 3 6.33 -10.62 23.41
CA PRO A 3 5.65 -10.14 22.20
C PRO A 3 4.28 -10.81 22.04
N LEU A 4 3.28 -10.06 21.61
CA LEU A 4 1.90 -10.54 21.40
C LEU A 4 1.84 -11.80 20.53
N VAL A 5 2.78 -11.97 19.60
CA VAL A 5 2.91 -13.16 18.74
C VAL A 5 3.25 -14.43 19.54
N ASN A 6 4.03 -14.32 20.61
CA ASN A 6 4.30 -15.45 21.52
C ASN A 6 3.06 -15.81 22.37
N LEU A 7 2.21 -14.82 22.66
CA LEU A 7 0.93 -15.05 23.33
C LEU A 7 -0.03 -15.81 22.39
N LEU A 8 -0.06 -15.43 21.10
CA LEU A 8 -0.81 -16.11 20.05
C LEU A 8 -0.32 -17.55 19.82
N ARG A 9 1.00 -17.78 19.92
CA ARG A 9 1.60 -19.12 19.81
C ARG A 9 1.27 -20.03 21.00
N LEU A 10 1.14 -19.47 22.21
CA LEU A 10 0.78 -20.21 23.44
C LEU A 10 -0.68 -20.66 23.49
N ILE A 11 -1.59 -19.96 22.81
CA ILE A 11 -3.00 -20.37 22.66
C ILE A 11 -3.24 -21.34 21.47
N GLY A 12 -2.17 -21.97 20.95
CA GLY A 12 -2.28 -23.06 19.95
C GLY A 12 -2.15 -22.66 18.49
N TYR A 13 -1.80 -21.40 18.18
CA TYR A 13 -1.55 -20.96 16.81
C TYR A 13 -0.07 -21.11 16.44
N GLY A 14 0.25 -22.31 15.96
CA GLY A 14 1.55 -22.71 15.42
C GLY A 14 1.48 -24.01 14.63
N LYS A 15 0.30 -24.36 14.10
CA LYS A 15 0.19 -25.45 13.13
C LYS A 15 0.70 -24.94 11.78
N PRO A 16 1.68 -25.62 11.15
CA PRO A 16 2.03 -25.33 9.77
C PRO A 16 0.77 -25.53 8.92
N GLY A 17 0.31 -24.47 8.25
CA GLY A 17 -0.86 -24.51 7.36
C GLY A 17 -2.07 -23.66 7.77
N ILE A 18 -2.05 -22.96 8.90
CA ILE A 18 -3.10 -21.94 9.15
C ILE A 18 -2.71 -20.67 8.38
N GLN A 19 -3.31 -20.54 7.21
CA GLN A 19 -3.26 -19.34 6.37
C GLN A 19 -3.94 -18.20 7.15
N PHE A 20 -3.27 -17.04 7.28
CA PHE A 20 -3.95 -15.81 7.68
C PHE A 20 -4.91 -15.43 6.54
N LEU A 21 -6.15 -15.89 6.63
CA LEU A 21 -7.19 -15.47 5.69
C LEU A 21 -7.50 -13.98 5.95
N PRO A 22 -7.57 -13.15 4.90
CA PRO A 22 -7.76 -11.70 5.03
C PRO A 22 -9.06 -11.31 5.75
N ASP A 23 -10.07 -12.20 5.75
CA ASP A 23 -11.36 -11.97 6.39
C ASP A 23 -11.43 -12.46 7.85
N SER A 24 -10.33 -12.97 8.40
CA SER A 24 -10.33 -13.39 9.80
C SER A 24 -10.45 -12.16 10.72
N PRO A 25 -11.32 -12.19 11.75
CA PRO A 25 -11.46 -11.09 12.70
C PRO A 25 -10.12 -10.70 13.37
N THR A 26 -9.21 -11.67 13.50
CA THR A 26 -7.86 -11.51 14.04
C THR A 26 -6.94 -10.71 13.12
N TYR A 27 -7.01 -10.92 11.80
CA TYR A 27 -6.20 -10.16 10.84
C TYR A 27 -6.68 -8.72 10.71
N ILE A 28 -8.01 -8.53 10.67
CA ILE A 28 -8.62 -7.20 10.65
C ILE A 28 -8.27 -6.42 11.91
N SER A 29 -8.41 -7.03 13.10
CA SER A 29 -8.02 -6.38 14.36
C SER A 29 -6.52 -6.07 14.44
N TYR A 30 -5.67 -6.91 13.86
CA TYR A 30 -4.23 -6.67 13.75
C TYR A 30 -3.90 -5.46 12.86
N ILE A 31 -4.52 -5.36 11.68
CA ILE A 31 -4.39 -4.19 10.79
C ILE A 31 -4.88 -2.92 11.48
N VAL A 32 -6.04 -2.98 12.13
CA VAL A 32 -6.59 -1.83 12.86
C VAL A 32 -5.65 -1.41 13.98
N MET A 33 -5.09 -2.34 14.76
CA MET A 33 -4.09 -2.01 15.79
C MET A 33 -2.84 -1.35 15.19
N LEU A 34 -2.31 -1.86 14.08
CA LEU A 34 -1.16 -1.26 13.40
C LEU A 34 -1.45 0.16 12.89
N GLN A 35 -2.59 0.33 12.24
CA GLN A 35 -3.05 1.62 11.71
C GLN A 35 -3.31 2.64 12.84
N GLU A 36 -3.92 2.21 13.92
CA GLU A 36 -4.52 3.10 14.91
C GLU A 36 -3.61 3.35 16.12
N ALA A 37 -2.85 2.34 16.54
CA ALA A 37 -1.97 2.46 17.70
C ALA A 37 -0.55 2.87 17.32
N LEU A 38 -0.01 2.41 16.19
CA LEU A 38 1.42 2.63 15.88
C LEU A 38 1.60 3.75 14.87
N ALA A 39 0.88 3.70 13.74
CA ALA A 39 0.99 4.75 12.71
C ALA A 39 0.40 6.12 13.14
N LYS A 40 -0.64 6.14 14.01
CA LYS A 40 -1.19 7.41 14.54
C LYS A 40 -0.46 7.91 15.79
N ARG A 41 0.09 7.04 16.64
CA ARG A 41 0.80 7.45 17.88
C ARG A 41 2.30 7.73 17.68
N ASN A 42 2.75 7.80 16.42
CA ASN A 42 4.13 8.16 16.07
C ASN A 42 5.18 7.15 16.57
N ASP A 43 4.76 5.91 16.87
CA ASP A 43 5.64 4.81 17.27
C ASP A 43 6.07 4.03 16.03
N VAL A 44 6.97 4.64 15.26
CA VAL A 44 7.46 4.04 14.01
C VAL A 44 8.29 2.78 14.25
N GLU A 45 8.96 2.66 15.39
CA GLU A 45 9.79 1.50 15.73
C GLU A 45 8.91 0.28 16.05
N GLY A 46 7.87 0.47 16.86
CA GLY A 46 6.84 -0.56 17.08
C GLY A 46 6.17 -0.98 15.78
N LEU A 47 5.84 -0.03 14.91
CA LEU A 47 5.26 -0.31 13.59
C LEU A 47 6.20 -1.16 12.74
N THR A 48 7.47 -0.79 12.63
CA THR A 48 8.48 -1.53 11.86
C THR A 48 8.56 -2.97 12.32
N LYS A 49 8.72 -3.18 13.63
CA LYS A 49 8.85 -4.53 14.19
C LYS A 49 7.63 -5.39 13.91
N CYS A 50 6.43 -4.86 14.12
CA CYS A 50 5.21 -5.60 13.82
C CYS A 50 5.08 -5.88 12.32
N PHE A 51 5.41 -4.92 11.46
CA PHE A 51 5.36 -5.11 10.01
C PHE A 51 6.34 -6.20 9.56
N GLU A 52 7.59 -6.19 10.01
CA GLU A 52 8.60 -7.23 9.70
C GLU A 52 8.15 -8.62 10.17
N GLU A 53 7.61 -8.70 11.40
CA GLU A 53 7.04 -9.94 11.93
C GLU A 53 5.88 -10.44 11.04
N SER A 54 5.00 -9.53 10.58
CA SER A 54 3.92 -9.88 9.66
C SER A 54 4.43 -10.31 8.29
N GLU A 55 5.43 -9.60 7.72
CA GLU A 55 5.95 -9.88 6.38
C GLU A 55 6.68 -11.23 6.34
N SER A 56 7.35 -11.62 7.42
CA SER A 56 8.05 -12.91 7.55
C SER A 56 7.10 -14.12 7.61
N SER A 57 5.85 -13.90 8.03
CA SER A 57 4.86 -14.95 8.26
C SER A 57 3.76 -14.99 7.20
N CYS A 58 3.71 -14.01 6.29
CA CYS A 58 2.59 -13.88 5.36
C CYS A 58 2.84 -14.50 3.99
N THR A 59 1.85 -15.27 3.51
CA THR A 59 1.75 -15.77 2.13
C THR A 59 0.97 -14.82 1.21
N TYR A 60 0.20 -13.89 1.77
CA TYR A 60 -0.66 -12.94 1.04
C TYR A 60 -0.27 -11.50 1.37
N TYR A 61 -0.09 -10.66 0.36
CA TYR A 61 0.36 -9.29 0.57
C TYR A 61 -0.83 -8.31 0.58
N ASP A 62 -1.12 -7.73 1.75
CA ASP A 62 -2.19 -6.71 1.87
C ASP A 62 -1.65 -5.31 1.53
N ILE A 63 -2.11 -4.79 0.39
CA ILE A 63 -1.72 -3.48 -0.13
C ILE A 63 -2.09 -2.36 0.85
N LYS A 64 -3.22 -2.47 1.58
CA LYS A 64 -3.64 -1.43 2.55
C LYS A 64 -2.70 -1.36 3.74
N LEU A 65 -2.16 -2.51 4.15
CA LEU A 65 -1.16 -2.56 5.20
C LEU A 65 0.15 -1.91 4.73
N ALA A 66 0.61 -2.24 3.53
CA ALA A 66 1.78 -1.61 2.92
C ALA A 66 1.63 -0.08 2.80
N ASP A 67 0.48 0.40 2.30
CA ASP A 67 0.16 1.83 2.21
C ASP A 67 0.27 2.52 3.58
N THR A 68 -0.28 1.89 4.62
CA THR A 68 -0.23 2.42 6.00
C THR A 68 1.21 2.60 6.47
N VAL A 69 2.06 1.59 6.22
CA VAL A 69 3.46 1.58 6.63
C VAL A 69 4.28 2.59 5.83
N ILE A 70 4.05 2.69 4.52
CA ILE A 70 4.66 3.71 3.65
C ILE A 70 4.35 5.11 4.18
N VAL A 71 3.08 5.40 4.49
CA VAL A 71 2.66 6.70 5.03
C VAL A 71 3.37 7.01 6.35
N ALA A 72 3.45 6.03 7.25
CA ALA A 72 4.15 6.22 8.51
C ALA A 72 5.65 6.51 8.28
N TYR A 73 6.34 5.72 7.47
CA TYR A 73 7.75 5.97 7.18
C TYR A 73 8.01 7.34 6.56
N LEU A 74 7.19 7.76 5.60
CA LEU A 74 7.33 9.08 4.97
C LEU A 74 7.10 10.23 5.96
N ARG A 75 6.18 10.07 6.93
CA ARG A 75 5.99 11.07 8.02
C ARG A 75 7.20 11.22 8.91
N HIS A 76 8.03 10.17 9.02
CA HIS A 76 9.24 10.13 9.82
C HIS A 76 10.52 10.31 8.99
N ASP A 77 10.43 10.82 7.76
CA ASP A 77 11.56 11.01 6.85
C ASP A 77 12.35 9.74 6.49
N LYS A 78 11.75 8.55 6.70
CA LYS A 78 12.30 7.23 6.40
C LYS A 78 12.01 6.80 4.96
N PHE A 79 12.49 7.59 4.01
CA PHE A 79 12.22 7.36 2.58
C PHE A 79 12.71 6.00 2.08
N LYS A 80 13.89 5.54 2.53
CA LYS A 80 14.48 4.28 2.06
C LYS A 80 13.62 3.09 2.48
N GLU A 81 13.15 3.10 3.71
CA GLU A 81 12.27 2.08 4.27
C GLU A 81 10.89 2.11 3.57
N ALA A 82 10.33 3.29 3.34
CA ALA A 82 9.09 3.45 2.57
C ALA A 82 9.23 2.87 1.15
N LYS A 83 10.32 3.19 0.46
CA LYS A 83 10.59 2.69 -0.90
C LYS A 83 10.76 1.17 -0.93
N LEU A 84 11.41 0.59 0.06
CA LEU A 84 11.59 -0.87 0.15
C LEU A 84 10.24 -1.58 0.31
N VAL A 85 9.36 -1.07 1.17
CA VAL A 85 8.00 -1.61 1.33
C VAL A 85 7.25 -1.54 0.01
N PHE A 86 7.33 -0.41 -0.68
CA PHE A 86 6.69 -0.21 -1.99
C PHE A 86 7.22 -1.17 -3.07
N GLU A 87 8.53 -1.37 -3.16
CA GLU A 87 9.14 -2.31 -4.10
C GLU A 87 8.78 -3.77 -3.79
N ASN A 88 8.63 -4.12 -2.51
CA ASN A 88 8.16 -5.45 -2.12
C ASN A 88 6.67 -5.64 -2.47
N ALA A 89 5.85 -4.61 -2.30
CA ALA A 89 4.43 -4.62 -2.64
C ALA A 89 4.18 -4.85 -4.13
N THR A 90 4.88 -4.09 -4.98
CA THR A 90 4.77 -4.17 -6.44
C THR A 90 5.26 -5.51 -7.00
N LYS A 91 6.21 -6.18 -6.35
CA LYS A 91 6.65 -7.54 -6.72
C LYS A 91 5.66 -8.63 -6.34
N ARG A 92 4.83 -8.41 -5.31
CA ARG A 92 3.98 -9.43 -4.70
C ARG A 92 2.49 -9.26 -5.02
N SER A 93 2.10 -8.13 -5.61
CA SER A 93 0.71 -7.82 -5.93
C SER A 93 0.60 -6.96 -7.19
N GLU A 94 -0.43 -7.24 -8.00
CA GLU A 94 -0.74 -6.54 -9.27
C GLU A 94 -1.66 -5.32 -9.07
N GLY A 95 -1.85 -4.85 -7.83
CA GLY A 95 -2.84 -3.81 -7.55
C GLY A 95 -2.40 -2.42 -8.02
N PRO A 96 -3.34 -1.47 -8.18
CA PRO A 96 -2.98 -0.08 -8.36
C PRO A 96 -2.29 0.45 -7.10
N PHE A 97 -1.18 1.14 -7.29
CA PHE A 97 -0.45 1.76 -6.20
C PHE A 97 -0.58 3.28 -6.19
N LEU A 98 -1.60 3.81 -6.86
CA LEU A 98 -1.92 5.23 -6.94
C LEU A 98 -1.83 5.96 -5.58
N LYS A 99 -2.35 5.35 -4.52
CA LYS A 99 -2.30 5.92 -3.17
C LYS A 99 -0.88 6.00 -2.62
N ALA A 100 -0.05 4.98 -2.82
CA ALA A 100 1.35 5.03 -2.43
C ALA A 100 2.11 6.08 -3.24
N GLN A 101 1.92 6.10 -4.57
CA GLN A 101 2.52 7.08 -5.49
C GLN A 101 2.19 8.52 -5.07
N GLU A 102 0.91 8.81 -4.79
CA GLU A 102 0.44 10.11 -4.29
C GLU A 102 1.18 10.51 -3.00
N LYS A 103 1.41 9.56 -2.08
CA LYS A 103 2.08 9.84 -0.81
C LYS A 103 3.57 10.14 -0.99
N PHE A 104 4.26 9.46 -1.91
CA PHE A 104 5.62 9.80 -2.29
C PHE A 104 5.70 11.18 -2.96
N MET A 105 4.78 11.50 -3.88
CA MET A 105 4.68 12.84 -4.48
C MET A 105 4.57 13.92 -3.40
N PHE A 106 3.63 13.78 -2.45
CA PHE A 106 3.47 14.73 -1.35
C PHE A 106 4.71 14.86 -0.48
N PHE A 107 5.42 13.76 -0.22
CA PHE A 107 6.68 13.77 0.53
C PHE A 107 7.74 14.64 -0.15
N PHE A 108 7.92 14.51 -1.46
CA PHE A 108 8.90 15.31 -2.21
C PHE A 108 8.48 16.78 -2.37
N LEU A 109 7.18 17.06 -2.54
CA LEU A 109 6.66 18.44 -2.56
C LEU A 109 6.96 19.18 -1.25
N LYS A 110 6.78 18.54 -0.09
CA LYS A 110 7.12 19.12 1.21
C LYS A 110 8.60 19.49 1.34
N LYS A 111 9.48 18.77 0.62
CA LYS A 111 10.92 19.01 0.55
C LYS A 111 11.34 19.94 -0.58
N ARG A 112 10.37 20.49 -1.33
CA ARG A 112 10.60 21.32 -2.54
C ARG A 112 11.40 20.60 -3.64
N GLN A 113 11.37 19.27 -3.65
CA GLN A 113 12.02 18.43 -4.66
C GLN A 113 11.04 18.14 -5.79
N VAL A 114 10.80 19.15 -6.62
CA VAL A 114 9.71 19.15 -7.62
C VAL A 114 9.90 18.07 -8.69
N GLU A 115 11.12 17.88 -9.19
CA GLU A 115 11.41 16.88 -10.22
C GLU A 115 11.04 15.46 -9.76
N LEU A 116 11.42 15.09 -8.53
CA LEU A 116 11.06 13.81 -7.95
C LEU A 116 9.55 13.70 -7.72
N ALA A 117 8.90 14.77 -7.26
CA ALA A 117 7.44 14.77 -7.10
C ALA A 117 6.72 14.52 -8.45
N LEU A 118 7.21 15.10 -9.55
CA LEU A 118 6.66 14.87 -10.89
C LEU A 118 6.84 13.41 -11.33
N CYS A 119 7.99 12.78 -11.07
CA CYS A 119 8.18 11.36 -11.40
C CYS A 119 7.13 10.44 -10.76
N TYR A 120 6.76 10.71 -9.50
CA TYR A 120 5.72 9.93 -8.80
C TYR A 120 4.30 10.27 -9.29
N LEU A 121 4.07 11.51 -9.75
CA LEU A 121 2.81 11.89 -10.40
C LEU A 121 2.64 11.18 -11.75
N ASP A 122 3.69 11.19 -12.59
CA ASP A 122 3.67 10.54 -13.91
C ASP A 122 3.44 9.03 -13.77
N ALA A 123 4.07 8.39 -12.77
CA ALA A 123 3.84 6.98 -12.47
C ALA A 123 2.39 6.72 -12.04
N ALA A 124 1.79 7.58 -11.22
CA ALA A 124 0.38 7.47 -10.84
C ALA A 124 -0.56 7.66 -12.05
N ILE A 125 -0.26 8.58 -12.95
CA ILE A 125 -1.06 8.78 -14.17
C ILE A 125 -0.97 7.54 -15.06
N PHE A 126 0.24 7.00 -15.27
CA PHE A 126 0.44 5.79 -16.07
C PHE A 126 -0.31 4.58 -15.51
N GLU A 127 -0.27 4.37 -14.19
CA GLU A 127 -1.04 3.31 -13.52
C GLU A 127 -2.57 3.52 -13.68
N ALA A 128 -3.06 4.76 -13.64
CA ALA A 128 -4.48 5.07 -13.80
C ALA A 128 -4.97 4.88 -15.24
N GLU A 129 -4.12 5.18 -16.22
CA GLU A 129 -4.41 4.97 -17.65
C GLU A 129 -4.49 3.47 -17.99
N ASP A 130 -3.65 2.63 -17.38
CA ASP A 130 -3.71 1.17 -17.53
C ASP A 130 -4.99 0.57 -16.93
N GLU A 131 -5.45 1.09 -15.78
CA GLU A 131 -6.75 0.74 -15.21
C GLU A 131 -7.93 1.18 -16.09
N GLU A 132 -7.84 2.35 -16.73
CA GLU A 132 -8.87 2.85 -17.63
C GLU A 132 -9.02 1.98 -18.89
N LEU A 133 -7.93 1.40 -19.41
CA LEU A 133 -7.96 0.48 -20.54
C LEU A 133 -8.63 -0.86 -20.21
N ILE A 134 -8.61 -1.29 -18.95
CA ILE A 134 -9.32 -2.50 -18.48
C ILE A 134 -10.83 -2.22 -18.32
N HIS A 135 -11.23 -0.96 -18.10
CA HIS A 135 -12.64 -0.57 -17.91
C HIS A 135 -13.31 0.06 -19.15
N GLN A 136 -12.54 0.58 -20.11
CA GLN A 136 -13.03 1.32 -21.28
C GLN A 136 -13.46 0.49 -22.50
N ASP A 137 -13.43 -0.84 -22.44
CA ASP A 137 -14.06 -1.68 -23.49
C ASP A 137 -15.59 -1.67 -23.45
N SER A 138 -16.21 -0.94 -22.52
CA SER A 138 -17.65 -0.89 -22.39
C SER A 138 -18.29 0.27 -23.19
N TRP A 139 -18.32 1.55 -22.76
CA TRP A 139 -19.42 2.42 -23.23
C TRP A 139 -19.18 3.90 -23.57
N CYS A 140 -17.97 4.50 -23.45
CA CYS A 140 -17.86 5.98 -23.56
C CYS A 140 -17.20 6.58 -24.83
N TRP A 141 -16.35 5.87 -25.57
CA TRP A 141 -15.60 6.52 -26.67
C TRP A 141 -16.27 6.50 -28.05
N LYS A 142 -17.32 5.71 -28.26
CA LYS A 142 -18.09 5.74 -29.53
C LYS A 142 -18.84 7.06 -29.77
N GLY A 143 -19.07 7.87 -28.73
CA GLY A 143 -19.74 9.16 -28.84
C GLY A 143 -18.84 10.32 -29.28
N ILE A 144 -17.54 10.28 -28.92
CA ILE A 144 -16.61 11.41 -29.09
C ILE A 144 -15.95 11.40 -30.48
N LEU A 145 -15.71 10.24 -31.07
CA LEU A 145 -15.18 10.16 -32.45
C LEU A 145 -16.23 10.60 -33.49
N LYS A 146 -17.51 10.37 -33.23
CA LYS A 146 -18.61 10.70 -34.17
C LYS A 146 -18.91 12.20 -34.25
N SER A 147 -18.53 12.99 -33.24
CA SER A 147 -18.71 14.44 -33.24
C SER A 147 -17.58 15.20 -33.94
N LYS A 148 -16.39 14.59 -34.09
CA LYS A 148 -15.26 15.16 -34.86
C LYS A 148 -15.35 14.91 -36.36
N GLU A 149 -16.02 13.84 -36.80
CA GLU A 149 -16.21 13.56 -38.24
C GLU A 149 -17.34 14.37 -38.90
N LEU A 150 -18.20 15.04 -38.12
CA LEU A 150 -19.29 15.87 -38.65
C LEU A 150 -18.95 17.38 -38.67
N SER A 151 -17.73 17.76 -38.31
CA SER A 151 -17.27 19.16 -38.30
C SER A 151 -16.02 19.42 -39.16
N SER A 152 -15.68 18.51 -40.09
CA SER A 152 -14.69 18.67 -41.16
C SER A 152 -15.37 18.39 -42.50
#